data_AF-A0A7S2HFR9-F1
#
_entry.id   AF-A0A7S2HFR9-F1
#
_cell.length_a   1.000
_cell.length_b   1.000
_cell.length_c   1.000
_cell.angle_alpha   90.00
_cell.angle_beta   90.00
_cell.angle_gamma   90.00
#
_symmetry.space_group_name_H-M   'P 1'
#
loop_
_entity.id
_entity.type
_entity.pdbx_description
1 polymer ?
#
loop_
_entity_poly.entity_id
_entity_poly.type
_entity_poly.pdbx_seq_one_letter_code
_entity_poly.pdbx_strand_id
1 'polypeptide(L)'
;GSGALALVPAPSPVARSTVVKKETPNGTAKVEDEKLDEEKAALGLGLRDYQLEGVNWLLWNWYNKRPSILADEMGLGKTIQTMGFLHQLRFMPNTELRGPYLVVAPLSLVYQWQNEANAWSPDMKVVVYHGSQDARMVMQEHEFWYREPFVSSGEASSLRKEHMVKFQIMVTTFEVIIKDVGLLSKIPWRVLIVDEAHRLKNPQSRLFE
;
A
#
# COMPACT_ATOMS: atom_id res chain seq x y z
N GLY A 1 -3.19 17.29 16.51
CA GLY A 1 -1.96 16.63 16.05
C GLY A 1 -2.32 15.93 14.76
N SER A 2 -1.78 16.38 13.63
CA SER A 2 -2.25 15.95 12.31
C SER A 2 -1.56 14.66 11.88
N GLY A 3 -2.31 13.55 11.85
CA GLY A 3 -1.89 12.29 11.24
C GLY A 3 -2.00 12.39 9.73
N ALA A 4 -0.88 12.68 9.07
CA ALA A 4 -0.75 12.64 7.63
C ALA A 4 -0.23 11.25 7.21
N LEU A 5 -0.91 10.59 6.27
CA LEU A 5 -0.48 9.35 5.66
C LEU A 5 0.25 9.67 4.35
N ALA A 6 1.52 9.27 4.22
CA ALA A 6 2.27 9.46 2.99
C ALA A 6 2.27 8.16 2.16
N LEU A 7 1.81 8.27 0.91
CA LEU A 7 1.87 7.25 -0.12
C LEU A 7 2.96 7.65 -1.11
N VAL A 8 4.10 6.97 -1.07
CA VAL A 8 5.22 7.28 -1.97
C VAL A 8 5.32 6.16 -3.01
N PRO A 9 5.14 6.45 -4.32
CA PRO A 9 5.51 5.50 -5.36
C PRO A 9 7.03 5.29 -5.31
N ALA A 10 7.48 4.03 -5.34
CA ALA A 10 8.89 3.70 -5.30
C ALA A 10 9.67 4.41 -6.42
N PRO A 11 10.89 4.91 -6.17
CA PRO A 11 11.60 5.76 -7.12
C PRO A 11 12.11 4.97 -8.34
N SER A 12 11.93 5.54 -9.53
CA SER A 12 12.76 5.30 -10.71
C SER A 12 12.99 6.65 -11.43
N PRO A 13 14.12 6.88 -12.10
CA PRO A 13 14.67 8.21 -12.27
C PRO A 13 14.02 8.96 -13.44
N VAL A 14 14.12 10.30 -13.36
CA VAL A 14 14.01 11.28 -14.45
C VAL A 14 12.64 11.99 -14.61
N ALA A 15 12.64 13.21 -14.06
CA ALA A 15 12.28 14.51 -14.67
C ALA A 15 10.86 15.11 -14.59
N ARG A 16 10.91 16.31 -13.97
CA ARG A 16 10.38 17.63 -14.36
C ARG A 16 8.90 17.93 -14.11
N SER A 17 8.71 18.90 -13.21
CA SER A 17 7.44 19.52 -12.85
C SER A 17 6.98 20.51 -13.92
N THR A 18 5.67 20.50 -14.19
CA THR A 18 4.97 21.63 -14.81
C THR A 18 3.64 21.80 -14.10
N VAL A 19 3.41 23.00 -13.55
CA VAL A 19 2.18 23.38 -12.85
C VAL A 19 1.20 23.94 -13.88
N VAL A 20 -0.01 23.38 -13.97
CA VAL A 20 -1.09 23.95 -14.79
C VAL A 20 -2.37 24.02 -13.97
N LYS A 21 -2.97 25.22 -13.91
CA LYS A 21 -4.27 25.53 -13.30
C LYS A 21 -5.42 24.90 -14.09
N LYS A 22 -6.43 24.39 -13.39
CA LYS A 22 -7.67 23.83 -13.96
C LYS A 22 -8.62 24.95 -14.43
N GLU A 23 -9.17 24.77 -15.63
CA GLU A 23 -10.47 25.30 -16.05
C GLU A 23 -11.35 24.12 -16.51
N THR A 24 -12.65 24.20 -16.25
CA THR A 24 -13.65 23.15 -16.52
C THR A 24 -14.61 23.61 -17.62
N PRO A 25 -15.02 22.75 -18.56
CA PRO A 25 -16.28 22.94 -19.27
C PRO A 25 -17.30 21.82 -18.99
N ASN A 26 -18.56 22.26 -18.93
CA ASN A 26 -19.79 21.54 -18.63
C ASN A 26 -20.20 20.50 -19.68
N GLY A 27 -20.85 19.43 -19.21
CA GLY A 27 -22.09 18.91 -19.82
C GLY A 27 -22.06 17.48 -20.35
N THR A 28 -22.70 16.55 -19.62
CA THR A 28 -23.70 15.52 -20.02
C THR A 28 -23.75 14.37 -18.99
N ALA A 29 -24.27 14.63 -17.79
CA ALA A 29 -24.20 13.75 -16.62
C ALA A 29 -25.47 12.91 -16.43
N LYS A 30 -25.71 11.88 -17.26
CA LYS A 30 -26.80 10.91 -16.97
C LYS A 30 -26.47 9.46 -17.33
N VAL A 31 -25.69 9.21 -18.38
CA VAL A 31 -25.30 7.84 -18.78
C VAL A 31 -23.99 7.41 -18.10
N GLU A 32 -23.16 8.38 -17.69
CA GLU A 32 -21.93 8.12 -16.94
C GLU A 32 -22.20 7.82 -15.46
N ASP A 33 -23.27 8.40 -14.89
CA ASP A 33 -23.60 8.24 -13.47
C ASP A 33 -24.03 6.80 -13.12
N GLU A 34 -24.83 6.13 -13.96
CA GLU A 34 -25.26 4.75 -13.71
C GLU A 34 -24.10 3.74 -13.79
N LYS A 35 -23.13 3.96 -14.69
CA LYS A 35 -21.90 3.14 -14.75
C LYS A 35 -20.97 3.43 -13.56
N LEU A 36 -20.88 4.69 -13.14
CA LEU A 36 -20.15 5.07 -11.93
C LEU A 36 -20.74 4.39 -10.70
N ASP A 37 -22.07 4.28 -10.59
CA ASP A 37 -22.73 3.71 -9.43
C ASP A 37 -22.58 2.18 -9.33
N GLU A 38 -22.51 1.48 -10.46
CA GLU A 38 -22.15 0.05 -10.49
C GLU A 38 -20.67 -0.19 -10.13
N GLU A 39 -19.75 0.70 -10.55
CA GLU A 39 -18.34 0.67 -10.15
C GLU A 39 -18.16 1.01 -8.66
N LYS A 40 -18.98 1.94 -8.14
CA LYS A 40 -19.07 2.26 -6.70
C LYS A 40 -19.65 1.11 -5.88
N ALA A 41 -20.57 0.33 -6.42
CA ALA A 41 -21.08 -0.88 -5.78
C ALA A 41 -20.06 -2.03 -5.83
N ALA A 42 -19.27 -2.11 -6.91
CA ALA A 42 -18.17 -3.08 -7.06
C ALA A 42 -16.99 -2.83 -6.09
N LEU A 43 -16.87 -1.63 -5.50
CA LEU A 43 -15.96 -1.33 -4.39
C LEU A 43 -16.34 -2.04 -3.07
N GLY A 44 -17.50 -2.69 -3.02
CA GLY A 44 -17.79 -3.81 -2.11
C GLY A 44 -17.87 -3.51 -0.62
N LEU A 45 -17.61 -2.28 -0.17
CA LEU A 45 -17.68 -1.86 1.22
C LEU A 45 -18.10 -0.39 1.23
N GLY A 46 -19.10 -0.04 2.03
CA GLY A 46 -19.83 1.24 2.02
C GLY A 46 -18.97 2.46 2.36
N LEU A 47 -18.06 2.82 1.46
CA LEU A 47 -17.30 4.07 1.47
C LEU A 47 -18.29 5.22 1.30
N ARG A 48 -18.10 6.25 2.12
CA ARG A 48 -18.83 7.51 1.97
C ARG A 48 -18.29 8.27 0.75
N ASP A 49 -19.09 9.17 0.19
CA ASP A 49 -18.72 9.91 -1.05
C ASP A 49 -17.36 10.61 -0.94
N TYR A 50 -17.08 11.30 0.17
CA TYR A 50 -15.79 11.95 0.38
C TYR A 50 -14.62 10.95 0.47
N GLN A 51 -14.86 9.72 0.91
CA GLN A 51 -13.84 8.67 0.96
C GLN A 51 -13.56 8.12 -0.43
N LEU A 52 -14.61 7.97 -1.25
CA LEU A 52 -14.48 7.61 -2.67
C LEU A 52 -13.69 8.67 -3.44
N GLU A 53 -13.95 9.95 -3.20
CA GLU A 53 -13.15 11.05 -3.76
C GLU A 53 -11.68 10.93 -3.36
N GLY A 54 -11.40 10.62 -2.09
CA GLY A 54 -10.05 10.34 -1.59
C GLY A 54 -9.38 9.17 -2.33
N VAL A 55 -10.08 8.05 -2.50
CA VAL A 55 -9.57 6.89 -3.23
C VAL A 55 -9.28 7.23 -4.70
N ASN A 56 -10.20 7.91 -5.37
CA ASN A 56 -10.03 8.34 -6.77
C ASN A 56 -8.84 9.29 -6.93
N TRP A 57 -8.64 10.20 -5.98
CA TRP A 57 -7.48 11.08 -5.95
C TRP A 57 -6.16 10.30 -5.81
N LEU A 58 -6.12 9.28 -4.96
CA LEU A 58 -4.95 8.39 -4.82
C LEU A 58 -4.67 7.61 -6.10
N LEU A 59 -5.70 7.03 -6.72
CA LEU A 59 -5.57 6.31 -7.99
C LEU A 59 -5.05 7.22 -9.10
N TRP A 60 -5.57 8.45 -9.19
CA TRP A 60 -5.11 9.44 -10.15
C TRP A 60 -3.63 9.80 -9.93
N ASN A 61 -3.22 10.06 -8.69
CA ASN A 61 -1.81 10.35 -8.40
C ASN A 61 -0.91 9.16 -8.71
N TRP A 62 -1.36 7.95 -8.37
CA TRP A 62 -0.64 6.72 -8.65
C TRP A 62 -0.42 6.53 -10.16
N TYR A 63 -1.47 6.70 -10.98
CA TYR A 63 -1.38 6.65 -12.44
C TYR A 63 -0.37 7.66 -12.99
N ASN A 64 -0.35 8.86 -12.40
CA ASN A 64 0.59 9.93 -12.75
C ASN A 64 1.97 9.81 -12.09
N LYS A 65 2.25 8.71 -11.37
CA LYS A 65 3.51 8.45 -10.66
C LYS A 65 3.89 9.55 -9.66
N ARG A 66 2.89 10.10 -8.96
CA ARG A 66 3.06 11.19 -7.97
C ARG A 66 2.91 10.65 -6.55
N PRO A 67 3.82 11.03 -5.62
CA PRO A 67 3.60 10.79 -4.20
C PRO A 67 2.37 11.57 -3.73
N SER A 68 1.64 10.95 -2.82
CA SER A 68 0.39 11.44 -2.26
C SER A 68 0.51 11.58 -0.75
N ILE A 69 -0.12 12.59 -0.17
CA ILE A 69 -0.26 12.74 1.28
C ILE A 69 -1.74 12.93 1.59
N LEU A 70 -2.35 11.97 2.27
CA LEU A 70 -3.69 12.15 2.83
C LEU A 70 -3.57 12.95 4.12
N ALA A 71 -3.99 14.20 4.07
CA ALA A 71 -3.93 15.15 5.17
C ALA A 71 -5.29 15.40 5.83
N ASP A 72 -6.27 14.53 5.57
CA ASP A 72 -7.62 14.60 6.13
C ASP A 72 -7.60 14.59 7.67
N GLU A 73 -8.65 15.15 8.26
CA GLU A 73 -8.88 15.12 9.70
C GLU A 73 -8.80 13.69 10.27
N MET A 74 -8.39 13.58 11.53
CA MET A 74 -8.40 12.30 12.24
C MET A 74 -9.84 11.78 12.34
N GLY A 75 -10.04 10.48 12.10
CA GLY A 75 -11.37 9.87 12.14
C GLY A 75 -12.15 9.88 10.83
N LEU A 76 -11.68 10.56 9.77
CA LEU A 76 -12.33 10.53 8.44
C LEU A 76 -12.12 9.21 7.67
N GLY A 77 -11.39 8.26 8.24
CA GLY A 77 -11.21 6.91 7.66
C GLY A 77 -10.11 6.82 6.61
N LYS A 78 -9.00 7.55 6.78
CA LYS A 78 -7.82 7.46 5.89
C LYS A 78 -7.31 6.03 5.69
N THR A 79 -7.32 5.21 6.75
CA THR A 79 -6.95 3.78 6.68
C THR A 79 -7.85 3.05 5.69
N ILE A 80 -9.16 3.22 5.82
CA ILE A 80 -10.16 2.60 4.94
C ILE A 80 -10.03 3.11 3.49
N GLN A 81 -9.84 4.43 3.29
CA GLN A 81 -9.57 4.98 1.95
C GLN A 81 -8.32 4.35 1.32
N THR A 82 -7.27 4.16 2.12
CA THR A 82 -6.02 3.53 1.67
C THR A 82 -6.23 2.06 1.32
N MET A 83 -7.03 1.34 2.11
CA MET A 83 -7.40 -0.03 1.80
C MET A 83 -8.22 -0.13 0.52
N GLY A 84 -9.20 0.77 0.32
CA GLY A 84 -9.95 0.86 -0.93
C GLY A 84 -9.05 1.14 -2.13
N PHE A 85 -8.05 2.00 -1.97
CA PHE A 85 -7.03 2.25 -2.99
C PHE A 85 -6.21 0.98 -3.32
N LEU A 86 -5.68 0.26 -2.32
CA LEU A 86 -4.94 -0.99 -2.55
C LEU A 86 -5.80 -2.08 -3.19
N HIS A 87 -7.06 -2.17 -2.77
CA HIS A 87 -8.04 -3.07 -3.35
C HIS A 87 -8.22 -2.78 -4.84
N GLN A 88 -8.42 -1.51 -5.22
CA GLN A 88 -8.60 -1.11 -6.62
C GLN A 88 -7.36 -1.34 -7.47
N LEU A 89 -6.16 -1.07 -6.96
CA LEU A 89 -4.92 -1.34 -7.69
C LEU A 89 -4.77 -2.80 -8.13
N ARG A 90 -5.29 -3.75 -7.34
CA ARG A 90 -5.26 -5.17 -7.67
C ARG A 90 -6.11 -5.52 -8.90
N PHE A 91 -7.23 -4.83 -9.12
CA PHE A 91 -8.17 -5.12 -10.21
C PHE A 91 -7.84 -4.37 -11.49
N MET A 92 -6.85 -3.48 -11.50
CA MET A 92 -6.46 -2.75 -12.69
C MET A 92 -5.96 -3.70 -13.80
N PRO A 93 -6.65 -3.74 -14.97
CA PRO A 93 -6.26 -4.60 -16.08
C PRO A 93 -4.88 -4.20 -16.62
N ASN A 94 -4.12 -5.20 -17.09
CA ASN A 94 -2.76 -5.05 -17.64
C ASN A 94 -1.70 -4.56 -16.66
N THR A 95 -1.97 -4.63 -15.35
CA THR A 95 -0.97 -4.35 -14.32
C THR A 95 -0.74 -5.60 -13.48
N GLU A 96 0.50 -6.10 -13.45
CA GLU A 96 0.90 -7.20 -12.54
C GLU A 96 1.05 -6.71 -11.08
N LEU A 97 0.20 -5.77 -10.68
CA LEU A 97 0.26 -5.09 -9.39
C LEU A 97 -0.58 -5.83 -8.37
N ARG A 98 -0.27 -7.11 -8.18
CA ARG A 98 -0.85 -7.89 -7.09
C ARG A 98 -0.09 -7.69 -5.77
N GLY A 99 0.72 -6.63 -5.66
CA GLY A 99 1.65 -6.40 -4.56
C GLY A 99 3.11 -6.73 -4.96
N PRO A 100 4.04 -6.76 -3.98
CA PRO A 100 3.81 -6.56 -2.56
C PRO A 100 3.66 -5.09 -2.14
N TYR A 101 2.82 -4.84 -1.13
CA TYR A 101 2.55 -3.52 -0.54
C TYR A 101 3.10 -3.47 0.89
N LEU A 102 3.83 -2.40 1.23
CA LEU A 102 4.40 -2.20 2.54
C LEU A 102 3.63 -1.12 3.30
N VAL A 103 3.09 -1.48 4.46
CA VAL A 103 2.46 -0.58 5.41
C VAL A 103 3.34 -0.43 6.63
N VAL A 104 3.74 0.80 6.92
CA VAL A 104 4.53 1.18 8.08
C VAL A 104 3.64 1.94 9.03
N ALA A 105 3.38 1.37 10.20
CA ALA A 105 2.50 1.96 11.18
C ALA A 105 3.11 1.93 12.60
N PRO A 106 2.67 2.80 13.51
CA PRO A 106 2.95 2.64 14.94
C PRO A 106 2.55 1.25 15.43
N LEU A 107 3.31 0.67 16.37
CA LEU A 107 3.07 -0.68 16.90
C LEU A 107 1.61 -0.88 17.38
N SER A 108 1.02 0.15 17.98
CA SER A 108 -0.36 0.15 18.46
C SER A 108 -1.42 0.01 17.36
N LEU A 109 -1.08 0.36 16.11
CA LEU A 109 -1.99 0.34 14.97
C LEU A 109 -1.76 -0.87 14.05
N VAL A 110 -0.71 -1.66 14.25
CA VAL A 110 -0.36 -2.80 13.38
C VAL A 110 -1.52 -3.79 13.23
N TYR A 111 -2.16 -4.19 14.34
CA TYR A 111 -3.28 -5.12 14.30
C TYR A 111 -4.55 -4.48 13.73
N GLN A 112 -4.75 -3.18 13.93
CA GLN A 112 -5.86 -2.46 13.29
C GLN A 112 -5.69 -2.48 11.77
N TRP A 113 -4.49 -2.16 11.27
CA TRP A 113 -4.18 -2.25 9.84
C TRP A 113 -4.37 -3.67 9.29
N GLN A 114 -3.98 -4.71 10.04
CA GLN A 114 -4.23 -6.09 9.64
C GLN A 114 -5.72 -6.40 9.53
N ASN A 115 -6.53 -5.99 10.51
CA ASN A 115 -7.96 -6.24 10.54
C ASN A 115 -8.66 -5.53 9.38
N GLU A 116 -8.34 -4.25 9.15
CA GLU A 116 -8.86 -3.50 8.01
C GLU A 116 -8.41 -4.13 6.68
N ALA A 117 -7.16 -4.59 6.58
CA ALA A 117 -6.69 -5.24 5.37
C ALA A 117 -7.42 -6.55 5.06
N ASN A 118 -7.66 -7.38 6.07
CA ASN A 118 -8.42 -8.62 5.93
C ASN A 118 -9.91 -8.34 5.63
N ALA A 119 -10.50 -7.30 6.22
CA ALA A 119 -11.89 -6.93 5.98
C ALA A 119 -12.10 -6.36 4.57
N TRP A 120 -11.20 -5.47 4.14
CA TRP A 120 -11.30 -4.77 2.85
C TRP A 120 -10.72 -5.53 1.67
N SER A 121 -9.93 -6.56 1.93
CA SER A 121 -9.27 -7.35 0.90
C SER A 121 -9.04 -8.78 1.36
N PRO A 122 -10.12 -9.56 1.57
CA PRO A 122 -10.02 -10.93 2.09
C PRO A 122 -9.20 -11.86 1.19
N ASP A 123 -9.11 -11.57 -0.11
CA ASP A 123 -8.34 -12.34 -1.08
C ASP A 123 -6.85 -11.97 -1.13
N MET A 124 -6.39 -11.02 -0.30
CA MET A 124 -4.99 -10.64 -0.17
C MET A 124 -4.41 -11.26 1.11
N LYS A 125 -3.31 -12.00 0.98
CA LYS A 125 -2.54 -12.47 2.13
C LYS A 125 -1.84 -11.30 2.80
N VAL A 126 -2.26 -11.01 4.03
CA VAL A 126 -1.69 -9.99 4.91
C VAL A 126 -0.76 -10.65 5.92
N VAL A 127 0.47 -10.15 6.02
CA VAL A 127 1.45 -10.60 7.03
C VAL A 127 1.78 -9.44 7.95
N VAL A 128 1.71 -9.69 9.25
CA VAL A 128 2.14 -8.76 10.29
C VAL A 128 3.56 -9.10 10.68
N TYR A 129 4.50 -8.19 10.40
CA TYR A 129 5.93 -8.41 10.58
C TYR A 129 6.47 -7.54 11.73
N HIS A 130 6.42 -8.06 12.96
CA HIS A 130 7.05 -7.48 14.14
C HIS A 130 7.39 -8.57 15.17
N GLY A 131 7.99 -8.18 16.31
CA GLY A 131 8.34 -9.09 17.39
C GLY A 131 9.84 -9.24 17.62
N SER A 132 10.22 -10.30 18.35
CA SER A 132 11.62 -10.62 18.63
C SER A 132 12.38 -11.02 17.36
N GLN A 133 13.72 -11.05 17.43
CA GLN A 133 14.54 -11.50 16.32
C GLN A 133 14.19 -12.95 15.91
N ASP A 134 14.05 -13.85 16.88
CA ASP A 134 13.73 -15.26 16.63
C ASP A 134 12.35 -15.41 15.96
N ALA A 135 11.33 -14.69 16.44
CA ALA A 135 10.01 -14.70 15.82
C ALA A 135 10.05 -14.21 14.36
N ARG A 136 10.85 -13.16 14.10
CA ARG A 136 11.05 -12.62 12.76
C ARG A 136 11.81 -13.58 11.85
N MET A 137 12.79 -14.33 12.36
CA MET A 137 13.47 -15.37 11.57
C MET A 137 12.50 -16.48 11.16
N VAL A 138 11.65 -16.95 12.08
CA VAL A 138 10.61 -17.94 11.77
C VAL A 138 9.63 -17.39 10.71
N MET A 139 9.18 -16.14 10.83
CA MET A 139 8.31 -15.54 9.81
C MET A 139 8.98 -15.42 8.44
N GLN A 140 10.22 -14.93 8.37
CA GLN A 140 10.97 -14.85 7.12
C GLN A 140 11.14 -16.23 6.48
N GLU A 141 11.30 -17.25 7.31
CA GLU A 141 11.50 -18.61 6.88
C GLU A 141 10.24 -19.21 6.25
N HIS A 142 9.09 -19.07 6.91
CA HIS A 142 7.85 -19.78 6.55
C HIS A 142 6.88 -18.94 5.71
N GLU A 143 6.81 -17.62 5.96
CA GLU A 143 5.77 -16.75 5.39
C GLU A 143 6.20 -15.98 4.14
N PHE A 144 7.50 -15.70 3.98
CA PHE A 144 7.95 -14.82 2.90
C PHE A 144 8.11 -15.57 1.57
N TRP A 145 8.79 -16.72 1.56
CA TRP A 145 9.26 -17.35 0.33
C TRP A 145 8.51 -18.63 -0.02
N TYR A 146 8.27 -18.86 -1.31
CA TYR A 146 7.76 -20.12 -1.86
C TYR A 146 8.67 -21.31 -1.49
N ARG A 147 8.06 -22.43 -1.10
CA ARG A 147 8.73 -23.66 -0.65
C ARG A 147 8.08 -24.87 -1.31
N GLU A 148 8.83 -25.95 -1.39
CA GLU A 148 8.34 -27.31 -1.64
C GLU A 148 7.18 -27.65 -0.66
N PRO A 149 6.16 -28.43 -1.07
CA PRO A 149 5.95 -29.05 -2.38
C PRO A 149 5.16 -28.15 -3.37
N PHE A 150 4.90 -26.88 -3.03
CA PHE A 150 4.01 -26.02 -3.82
C PHE A 150 4.60 -25.55 -5.15
N VAL A 151 5.92 -25.61 -5.29
CA VAL A 151 6.69 -25.31 -6.49
C VAL A 151 7.91 -26.25 -6.51
N SER A 152 8.40 -26.58 -7.71
CA SER A 152 9.59 -27.41 -7.84
C SER A 152 10.82 -26.72 -7.23
N SER A 153 11.80 -27.49 -6.74
CA SER A 153 13.04 -26.98 -6.14
C SER A 153 13.79 -25.95 -7.00
N GLY A 154 13.76 -26.11 -8.33
CA GLY A 154 14.34 -25.16 -9.29
C GLY A 154 13.58 -23.84 -9.39
N GLU A 155 12.24 -23.89 -9.39
CA GLU A 155 11.37 -22.71 -9.41
C GLU A 155 11.42 -21.96 -8.07
N ALA A 156 11.33 -22.67 -6.94
CA ALA A 156 11.42 -22.07 -5.61
C ALA A 156 12.75 -21.30 -5.42
N SER A 157 13.85 -21.87 -5.93
CA SER A 157 15.17 -21.21 -5.90
C SER A 157 15.22 -19.96 -6.78
N SER A 158 14.56 -19.97 -7.94
CA SER A 158 14.51 -18.83 -8.87
C SER A 158 13.65 -17.70 -8.31
N LEU A 159 12.45 -18.01 -7.83
CA LEU A 159 11.55 -17.04 -7.18
C LEU A 159 12.19 -16.39 -5.95
N ARG A 160 12.96 -17.15 -5.16
CA ARG A 160 13.70 -16.61 -4.02
C ARG A 160 14.84 -15.68 -4.43
N LYS A 161 15.54 -15.98 -5.53
CA LYS A 161 16.57 -15.08 -6.09
C LYS A 161 15.96 -13.77 -6.61
N GLU A 162 14.76 -13.85 -7.16
CA GLU A 162 13.99 -12.68 -7.64
C GLU A 162 13.26 -11.93 -6.51
N HIS A 163 13.45 -12.35 -5.25
CA HIS A 163 12.79 -11.77 -4.08
C HIS A 163 11.26 -11.70 -4.21
N MET A 164 10.66 -12.71 -4.85
CA MET A 164 9.21 -12.86 -4.96
C MET A 164 8.61 -13.41 -3.68
N VAL A 165 7.75 -12.62 -3.05
CA VAL A 165 7.10 -12.96 -1.77
C VAL A 165 5.73 -13.61 -1.96
N LYS A 166 5.30 -14.44 -0.99
CA LYS A 166 3.98 -15.10 -0.97
C LYS A 166 2.82 -14.18 -0.59
N PHE A 167 3.12 -13.11 0.14
CA PHE A 167 2.11 -12.19 0.68
C PHE A 167 1.92 -10.97 -0.21
N GLN A 168 0.76 -10.33 -0.10
CA GLN A 168 0.45 -9.13 -0.88
C GLN A 168 0.58 -7.87 -0.03
N ILE A 169 0.28 -7.94 1.27
CA ILE A 169 0.42 -6.81 2.20
C ILE A 169 1.32 -7.22 3.36
N MET A 170 2.31 -6.40 3.67
CA MET A 170 3.06 -6.47 4.91
C MET A 170 2.74 -5.26 5.78
N VAL A 171 2.39 -5.49 7.04
CA VAL A 171 2.26 -4.44 8.05
C VAL A 171 3.41 -4.57 9.05
N THR A 172 4.18 -3.50 9.24
CA THR A 172 5.34 -3.49 10.12
C THR A 172 5.51 -2.13 10.82
N THR A 173 6.50 -2.01 11.69
CA THR A 173 6.83 -0.77 12.40
C THR A 173 8.12 -0.14 11.88
N PHE A 174 8.30 1.15 12.18
CA PHE A 174 9.54 1.86 11.88
C PHE A 174 10.77 1.19 12.49
N GLU A 175 10.68 0.69 13.73
CA GLU A 175 11.83 0.04 14.38
C GLU A 175 12.23 -1.26 13.68
N VAL A 176 11.26 -2.03 13.18
CA VAL A 176 11.52 -3.28 12.46
C VAL A 176 12.15 -3.02 11.11
N ILE A 177 11.70 -1.98 10.39
CA ILE A 177 12.31 -1.58 9.11
C ILE A 177 13.77 -1.25 9.28
N ILE A 178 14.13 -0.44 10.27
CA ILE A 178 15.54 -0.08 10.51
C ILE A 178 16.39 -1.33 10.80
N LYS A 179 15.87 -2.26 11.61
CA LYS A 179 16.59 -3.49 12.00
C LYS A 179 16.82 -4.44 10.81
N ASP A 180 15.82 -4.58 9.95
CA ASP A 180 15.80 -5.61 8.90
C ASP A 180 15.85 -5.01 7.48
N VAL A 181 16.33 -3.76 7.35
CA VAL A 181 16.40 -3.02 6.07
C VAL A 181 17.15 -3.80 4.99
N GLY A 182 18.21 -4.53 5.36
CA GLY A 182 19.00 -5.33 4.41
C GLY A 182 18.23 -6.48 3.76
N LEU A 183 17.14 -6.96 4.39
CA LEU A 183 16.22 -7.93 3.79
C LEU A 183 15.07 -7.20 3.08
N LEU A 184 14.40 -6.28 3.79
CA LEU A 184 13.16 -5.66 3.31
C LEU A 184 13.39 -4.78 2.07
N SER A 185 14.57 -4.16 1.93
CA SER A 185 14.94 -3.38 0.72
C SER A 185 15.06 -4.21 -0.55
N LYS A 186 15.27 -5.53 -0.43
CA LYS A 186 15.41 -6.43 -1.59
C LYS A 186 14.06 -6.84 -2.18
N ILE A 187 12.98 -6.67 -1.42
CA ILE A 187 11.64 -6.98 -1.89
C ILE A 187 11.19 -5.85 -2.83
N PRO A 188 10.71 -6.16 -4.05
CA PRO A 188 10.28 -5.15 -5.02
C PRO A 188 8.90 -4.59 -4.66
N TRP A 189 8.83 -3.76 -3.62
CA TRP A 189 7.60 -3.13 -3.15
C TRP A 189 6.96 -2.26 -4.24
N ARG A 190 5.66 -2.45 -4.46
CA ARG A 190 4.88 -1.67 -5.43
C ARG A 190 4.34 -0.37 -4.84
N VAL A 191 3.99 -0.40 -3.55
CA VAL A 191 3.45 0.75 -2.81
C VAL A 191 4.04 0.74 -1.41
N LEU A 192 4.46 1.92 -0.95
CA LEU A 192 4.80 2.21 0.44
C LEU A 192 3.76 3.15 1.04
N ILE A 193 3.15 2.70 2.13
CA ILE A 193 2.21 3.46 2.97
C ILE A 193 2.89 3.73 4.29
N VAL A 194 2.99 5.00 4.68
CA VAL A 194 3.53 5.40 5.98
C VAL A 194 2.46 6.10 6.79
N ASP A 195 2.01 5.44 7.84
CA ASP A 195 1.06 5.98 8.81
C ASP A 195 1.79 6.78 9.87
N GLU A 196 1.14 7.86 10.32
CA GLU A 196 1.76 8.88 11.18
C GLU A 196 3.11 9.37 10.65
N ALA A 197 3.16 9.69 9.36
CA ALA A 197 4.38 10.06 8.63
C ALA A 197 5.10 11.31 9.19
N HIS A 198 4.43 12.09 10.06
CA HIS A 198 5.08 13.17 10.80
C HIS A 198 6.28 12.69 11.65
N ARG A 199 6.34 11.39 12.00
CA ARG A 199 7.49 10.77 12.67
C ARG A 199 8.76 10.72 11.81
N LEU A 200 8.62 10.85 10.49
CA LEU A 200 9.73 10.92 9.54
C LEU A 200 10.47 12.27 9.58
N LYS A 201 10.07 13.24 10.41
CA LYS A 201 10.64 14.59 10.38
C LYS A 201 12.08 14.73 10.89
N ASN A 202 12.76 13.65 11.29
CA ASN A 202 14.14 13.73 11.78
C ASN A 202 15.14 13.33 10.68
N PRO A 203 15.90 14.26 10.07
CA PRO A 203 16.84 13.97 8.99
C PRO A 203 18.04 13.10 9.43
N GLN A 204 18.26 12.94 10.74
CA GLN A 204 19.25 12.01 11.31
C GLN A 204 18.71 10.59 11.52
N SER A 205 17.43 10.35 11.22
CA SER A 205 16.84 9.02 11.23
C SER A 205 17.43 8.23 10.07
N ARG A 206 18.09 7.10 10.37
CA ARG A 206 18.66 6.12 9.41
C ARG A 206 17.61 5.44 8.50
N LEU A 207 16.45 6.05 8.34
CA LEU A 207 15.26 5.54 7.65
C LEU A 207 15.10 6.16 6.25
N PHE A 208 15.89 7.20 5.92
CA PHE A 208 15.91 7.85 4.61
C PHE A 208 17.07 7.43 3.70
N GLU A 209 18.09 6.77 4.25
CA GLU A 209 19.21 6.16 3.51
C GLU A 209 18.91 4.69 3.21
#